data_AF-A0A359EY52-F1
#
_entry.id   AF-A0A359EY52-F1
#
_cell.length_a   1.000
_cell.length_b   1.000
_cell.length_c   1.000
_cell.angle_alpha   90.00
_cell.angle_beta   90.00
_cell.angle_gamma   90.00
#
_symmetry.space_group_name_H-M   'P 1'
#
loop_
_entity.id
_entity.type
_entity.pdbx_description
1 polymer ?
#
loop_
_entity_poly.entity_id
_entity_poly.type
_entity_poly.pdbx_seq_one_letter_code
_entity_poly.pdbx_strand_id
1 'polypeptide(L)'
;EFGRSVDVVTFDHEGVPVELVEALQAQGVAVAPGAVACWFAFDKAVSRRSLADLGFPIPAFEVVSDAAGIVQFGAEHGWPVVAKAARG
;
A
#
# COMPACT_ATOMS: atom_id res chain seq x y z
N GLU A 1 -12.62 22.62 12.73
CA GLU A 1 -12.72 21.40 13.56
C GLU A 1 -13.22 20.24 12.70
N PHE A 2 -12.35 19.57 11.96
CA PHE A 2 -12.76 18.37 11.22
C PHE A 2 -12.54 17.13 12.10
N GLY A 3 -13.50 16.21 12.12
CA GLY A 3 -13.40 14.94 12.86
C GLY A 3 -13.55 15.02 14.38
N ARG A 4 -13.64 16.21 14.99
CA ARG A 4 -13.79 16.37 16.46
C ARG A 4 -15.21 16.21 16.99
N SER A 5 -16.21 16.30 16.12
CA SER A 5 -17.63 16.16 16.48
C SER A 5 -18.16 14.74 16.39
N VAL A 6 -17.29 13.76 16.10
CA VAL A 6 -17.63 12.36 15.93
C VAL A 6 -16.66 11.50 16.74
N ASP A 7 -17.10 10.32 17.12
CA ASP A 7 -16.25 9.39 17.88
C ASP A 7 -15.15 8.77 17.01
N VAL A 8 -15.44 8.54 15.71
CA VAL A 8 -14.53 7.92 14.75
C VAL A 8 -14.71 8.53 13.36
N VAL A 9 -13.60 8.77 12.67
CA VAL A 9 -13.56 9.13 11.24
C VAL A 9 -13.20 7.89 10.41
N THR A 10 -13.88 7.74 9.28
CA THR A 10 -13.59 6.70 8.28
C THR A 10 -13.70 7.30 6.88
N PHE A 11 -13.31 6.53 5.87
CA PHE A 11 -13.34 6.92 4.46
C PHE A 11 -13.67 5.71 3.59
N ASP A 12 -14.34 5.94 2.47
CA ASP A 12 -14.75 4.88 1.54
C ASP A 12 -13.65 4.48 0.57
N HIS A 13 -12.85 5.45 0.13
CA HIS A 13 -11.81 5.29 -0.87
C HIS A 13 -10.41 5.28 -0.25
N GLU A 14 -9.62 4.31 -0.68
CA GLU A 14 -8.21 4.16 -0.38
C GLU A 14 -7.34 5.27 -0.99
N GLY A 15 -7.90 6.17 -1.81
CA GLY A 15 -7.15 7.29 -2.40
C GLY A 15 -6.83 8.45 -1.44
N VAL A 16 -7.13 8.33 -0.13
CA VAL A 16 -6.88 9.39 0.84
C VAL A 16 -5.38 9.56 1.08
N PRO A 17 -4.81 10.77 1.07
CA PRO A 17 -3.41 10.98 1.43
C PRO A 17 -3.11 10.41 2.83
N VAL A 18 -2.15 9.50 2.95
CA VAL A 18 -1.83 8.86 4.25
C VAL A 18 -1.39 9.90 5.27
N GLU A 19 -0.69 10.95 4.82
CA GLU A 19 -0.22 12.06 5.63
C GLU A 19 -1.38 12.81 6.31
N LEU A 20 -2.56 12.84 5.69
CA LEU A 20 -3.77 13.42 6.30
C LEU A 20 -4.29 12.54 7.43
N VAL A 21 -4.28 11.22 7.24
CA VAL A 21 -4.67 10.26 8.28
C VAL A 21 -3.71 10.35 9.47
N GLU A 22 -2.40 10.42 9.21
CA GLU A 22 -1.37 10.63 10.23
C GLU A 22 -1.60 11.94 11.00
N ALA A 23 -1.90 13.04 10.29
CA ALA A 23 -2.17 14.33 10.90
C ALA A 23 -3.44 14.33 11.78
N LEU A 24 -4.49 13.61 11.40
CA LEU A 24 -5.70 13.45 12.21
C LEU A 24 -5.42 12.62 13.47
N GLN A 25 -4.71 11.50 13.33
CA GLN A 25 -4.33 10.67 14.48
C GLN A 25 -3.42 11.43 15.45
N ALA A 26 -2.49 12.24 14.95
CA ALA A 26 -1.64 13.11 15.78
C ALA A 26 -2.43 14.17 16.56
N GLN A 27 -3.63 14.53 16.09
CA GLN A 27 -4.55 15.44 16.79
C GLN A 27 -5.50 14.71 17.76
N GLY A 28 -5.34 13.40 17.96
CA GLY A 28 -6.18 12.58 18.83
C GLY A 28 -7.52 12.16 18.21
N VAL A 29 -7.72 12.39 16.91
CA VAL A 29 -8.92 11.91 16.21
C VAL A 29 -8.77 10.40 15.98
N ALA A 30 -9.77 9.62 16.38
CA ALA A 30 -9.79 8.20 16.06
C ALA A 30 -10.12 8.01 14.57
N VAL A 31 -9.21 7.39 13.82
CA VAL A 31 -9.41 7.09 12.39
C VAL A 31 -9.33 5.58 12.17
N ALA A 32 -10.31 5.03 11.46
CA ALA A 32 -10.39 3.60 11.15
C ALA A 32 -10.77 3.37 9.67
N PRO A 33 -9.93 2.71 8.86
CA PRO A 33 -8.58 2.21 9.19
C PRO A 33 -7.57 3.35 9.42
N GLY A 34 -6.58 3.12 10.28
CA GLY A 34 -5.51 4.09 10.58
C GLY A 34 -4.38 4.09 9.53
N ALA A 35 -3.44 5.03 9.64
CA ALA A 35 -2.41 5.29 8.63
C ALA A 35 -1.56 4.06 8.25
N VAL A 36 -1.21 3.22 9.22
CA VAL A 36 -0.44 1.99 8.96
C VAL A 36 -1.19 1.04 8.01
N ALA A 37 -2.51 0.87 8.22
CA ALA A 37 -3.33 0.05 7.34
C ALA A 37 -3.44 0.68 5.94
N CYS A 38 -3.50 2.02 5.86
CA CYS A 38 -3.48 2.75 4.60
C CYS A 38 -2.22 2.45 3.78
N TRP A 39 -1.03 2.44 4.41
CA TRP A 39 0.22 2.10 3.71
C TRP A 39 0.19 0.71 3.05
N PHE A 40 -0.41 -0.28 3.71
CA PHE A 40 -0.56 -1.63 3.13
C PHE A 40 -1.59 -1.70 1.98
N ALA A 41 -2.57 -0.81 1.97
CA ALA A 41 -3.57 -0.73 0.91
C ALA A 41 -3.04 0.01 -0.33
N PHE A 42 -2.26 1.09 -0.13
CA PHE A 42 -1.94 2.02 -1.23
C PHE A 42 -0.60 1.71 -1.90
N ASP A 43 0.35 1.13 -1.15
CA ASP A 43 1.67 0.77 -1.67
C ASP A 43 1.76 -0.74 -1.87
N LYS A 44 1.63 -1.17 -3.13
CA LYS A 44 1.65 -2.58 -3.52
C LYS A 44 2.99 -3.25 -3.16
N ALA A 45 4.10 -2.50 -3.14
CA ALA A 45 5.40 -3.03 -2.79
C ALA A 45 5.50 -3.26 -1.27
N VAL A 46 5.01 -2.33 -0.44
CA VAL A 46 4.90 -2.52 1.02
C VAL A 46 3.99 -3.70 1.34
N SER A 47 2.83 -3.78 0.70
CA SER A 47 1.89 -4.90 0.82
C SER A 47 2.54 -6.25 0.50
N ARG A 48 3.23 -6.36 -0.65
CA ARG A 48 3.88 -7.61 -1.09
C ARG A 48 5.02 -8.04 -0.19
N ARG A 49 5.92 -7.13 0.20
CA ARG A 49 7.00 -7.44 1.16
C ARG A 49 6.44 -7.97 2.47
N SER A 50 5.42 -7.32 3.01
CA SER A 50 4.84 -7.70 4.30
C SER A 50 4.14 -9.06 4.25
N LEU A 51 3.42 -9.35 3.17
CA LEU A 51 2.82 -10.67 2.97
C LEU A 51 3.88 -11.77 2.80
N ALA A 52 4.98 -11.48 2.11
CA ALA A 52 6.11 -12.40 1.96
C ALA A 52 6.79 -12.69 3.30
N ASP A 53 7.08 -11.65 4.08
CA ASP A 53 7.73 -11.76 5.39
C ASP A 53 6.90 -12.58 6.39
N LEU A 54 5.57 -12.52 6.26
CA LEU A 54 4.64 -13.32 7.05
C LEU A 54 4.43 -14.75 6.50
N GLY A 55 5.07 -15.12 5.40
CA GLY A 55 5.00 -16.46 4.81
C GLY A 55 3.69 -16.76 4.08
N PHE A 56 2.92 -15.75 3.69
CA PHE A 56 1.71 -15.99 2.90
C PHE A 56 2.04 -16.46 1.48
N PRO A 57 1.23 -17.35 0.90
CA PRO A 57 1.40 -17.77 -0.50
C PRO A 57 1.01 -16.62 -1.44
N ILE A 58 2.01 -15.94 -1.99
CA ILE A 58 1.85 -14.87 -2.97
C ILE A 58 2.60 -15.19 -4.26
N PRO A 59 2.20 -14.64 -5.42
CA PRO A 59 2.99 -14.75 -6.64
C PRO A 59 4.39 -14.17 -6.45
N ALA A 60 5.38 -14.74 -7.16
CA ALA A 60 6.70 -14.14 -7.28
C ALA A 60 6.56 -12.68 -7.72
N PHE A 61 7.34 -11.80 -7.11
CA PHE A 61 7.32 -10.37 -7.41
C PHE A 61 8.70 -9.78 -7.22
N GLU A 62 8.95 -8.69 -7.92
CA GLU A 62 10.14 -7.87 -7.75
C GLU A 62 9.76 -6.39 -7.89
N VAL A 63 10.44 -5.53 -7.13
CA VAL A 63 10.29 -4.08 -7.25
C VAL A 63 11.40 -3.57 -8.16
N VAL A 64 11.02 -3.07 -9.34
CA VAL A 64 11.95 -2.62 -10.37
C VAL A 64 11.74 -1.14 -10.68
N SER A 65 12.80 -0.44 -11.06
CA SER A 65 12.77 1.00 -11.38
C SER A 65 12.76 1.32 -12.87
N ASP A 66 12.94 0.32 -13.73
CA ASP A 66 13.06 0.49 -15.17
C ASP A 66 12.60 -0.76 -15.95
N ALA A 67 12.62 -0.64 -17.27
CA ALA A 67 12.23 -1.72 -18.18
C ALA A 67 13.20 -2.91 -18.17
N ALA A 68 14.49 -2.69 -17.85
CA ALA A 68 15.47 -3.78 -17.84
C ALA A 68 15.16 -4.77 -16.71
N GLY A 69 14.77 -4.28 -15.53
CA GLY A 69 14.30 -5.13 -14.43
C GLY A 69 13.07 -5.96 -14.80
N ILE A 70 12.12 -5.39 -15.54
CA ILE A 70 10.93 -6.13 -16.01
C ILE A 70 11.33 -7.28 -16.94
N VAL A 71 12.27 -7.03 -17.85
CA VAL A 71 12.76 -8.05 -18.81
C VAL A 71 13.48 -9.18 -18.07
N GLN A 72 14.31 -8.85 -17.09
CA GLN A 72 15.02 -9.83 -16.28
C GLN A 72 14.04 -10.70 -15.48
N PHE A 73 13.08 -10.10 -14.79
CA PHE A 73 12.06 -10.84 -14.03
C PHE A 73 11.29 -11.83 -14.92
N GLY A 74 10.91 -11.41 -16.14
CA GLY A 74 10.26 -12.30 -17.10
C GLY A 74 11.15 -13.43 -17.65
N ALA A 75 12.46 -13.20 -17.77
CA ALA A 75 13.40 -14.25 -18.15
C ALA A 75 13.57 -15.30 -17.04
N GLU A 76 13.54 -14.88 -15.78
CA GLU A 76 13.71 -15.76 -14.61
C GLU A 76 12.43 -16.53 -14.25
N HIS A 77 11.27 -15.88 -14.32
CA HIS A 77 9.98 -16.43 -13.87
C HIS A 77 9.05 -16.88 -15.01
N GLY A 78 9.40 -16.58 -16.26
CA GLY A 78 8.60 -16.88 -17.44
C GLY A 78 7.61 -15.80 -17.83
N TRP A 79 7.33 -15.70 -19.13
CA TRP A 79 6.35 -14.78 -19.70
C TRP A 79 4.96 -15.43 -19.82
N PRO A 80 3.85 -14.65 -19.75
CA PRO A 80 3.78 -13.20 -19.58
C PRO A 80 3.89 -12.73 -18.12
N VAL A 81 4.36 -11.49 -17.93
CA VAL A 81 4.41 -10.83 -16.61
C VAL A 81 3.45 -9.64 -16.54
N VAL A 82 3.10 -9.20 -15.33
CA VAL A 82 2.23 -8.03 -15.09
C VAL A 82 3.02 -6.94 -14.38
N ALA A 83 3.30 -5.85 -15.09
CA ALA A 83 3.88 -4.65 -14.48
C ALA A 83 2.77 -3.80 -13.83
N LYS A 84 3.00 -3.35 -12.60
CA LYS A 84 2.07 -2.47 -11.85
C LYS A 84 2.85 -1.35 -11.20
N ALA A 85 2.34 -0.12 -11.27
CA ALA A 85 2.86 0.96 -10.46
C ALA A 85 2.69 0.61 -8.97
N ALA A 86 3.75 0.81 -8.17
CA ALA A 86 3.74 0.52 -6.75
C ALA A 86 2.66 1.36 -6.02
N ARG A 87 2.51 2.61 -6.45
CA ARG A 87 1.52 3.59 -5.99
C ARG A 87 0.78 4.16 -7.19
N GLY A 88 -0.42 4.69 -6.94
CA GLY A 88 -1.35 5.17 -7.95
C GLY A 88 -2.48 4.20 -8.22
#